data_AF-A0AAV1SN27-F1
#
_entry.id   AF-A0AAV1SN27-F1
#
_cell.length_a   1.000
_cell.length_b   1.000
_cell.length_c   1.000
_cell.angle_alpha   90.00
_cell.angle_beta   90.00
_cell.angle_gamma   90.00
#
_symmetry.space_group_name_H-M   'P 1'
#
loop_
_entity.id
_entity.type
_entity.pdbx_description
1 polymer ?
#
loop_
_entity_poly.entity_id
_entity_poly.type
_entity_poly.pdbx_seq_one_letter_code
_entity_poly.pdbx_strand_id
1 'polypeptide(L)'
;MHFSVFYAFAYTFLAYPDCLVGDGQKRLRPTWMSMTSTPQWVDIPSSVAYRKHEAVDAFKWVYGANASGITDGERVANTILGCEAVAIRSCNEFEGEYLSLYEKLVGKPVVPVGFLPPENPQREIITDDSWIEIFKWLDEQKPKSVVFPLNARYLVEKGLGVEVERSEDGSINRDCIAMALRHAMVSEEGKILRERTSQAAMIFGNQKLHQDHYIGKLVHFLRNKRGNT
;
A
#
# COMPACT_ATOMS: atom_id res chain seq x y z
N MET A 1 -3.59 -17.86 8.27
CA MET A 1 -3.68 -16.87 7.17
C MET A 1 -3.24 -15.53 7.74
N HIS A 2 -2.33 -14.83 7.05
CA HIS A 2 -1.90 -13.49 7.43
C HIS A 2 -2.75 -12.47 6.68
N PHE A 3 -3.15 -11.37 7.33
CA PHE A 3 -3.79 -10.23 6.66
C PHE A 3 -2.85 -9.03 6.67
N SER A 4 -2.54 -8.50 5.49
CA SER A 4 -1.74 -7.30 5.32
C SER A 4 -2.62 -6.08 5.05
N VAL A 5 -2.44 -5.04 5.87
CA VAL A 5 -3.06 -3.72 5.68
C VAL A 5 -2.39 -2.90 4.59
N PHE A 6 -1.21 -3.33 4.12
CA PHE A 6 -0.47 -2.67 3.05
C PHE A 6 -0.98 -3.13 1.67
N TYR A 7 -0.78 -2.24 0.70
CA TYR A 7 -1.00 -2.48 -0.72
C TYR A 7 0.00 -3.50 -1.28
N ALA A 8 -0.35 -4.17 -2.37
CA ALA A 8 0.49 -5.22 -2.96
C ALA A 8 1.87 -4.68 -3.37
N PHE A 9 1.96 -3.50 -3.98
CA PHE A 9 3.25 -2.92 -4.35
C PHE A 9 4.15 -2.68 -3.13
N ALA A 10 3.59 -2.17 -2.03
CA ALA A 10 4.34 -1.84 -0.82
C ALA A 10 4.79 -3.11 -0.11
N TYR A 11 3.92 -4.11 -0.07
CA TYR A 11 4.19 -5.38 0.57
C TYR A 11 5.18 -6.22 -0.24
N THR A 12 5.13 -6.17 -1.58
CA THR A 12 6.18 -6.75 -2.45
C THR A 12 7.53 -6.05 -2.26
N PHE A 13 7.52 -4.73 -2.07
CA PHE A 13 8.76 -3.98 -1.84
C PHE A 13 9.37 -4.26 -0.46
N LEU A 14 8.56 -4.33 0.59
CA LEU A 14 9.03 -4.40 1.99
C LEU A 14 9.05 -5.81 2.55
N ALA A 15 8.08 -6.66 2.19
CA ALA A 15 7.73 -7.87 2.90
C ALA A 15 7.93 -9.15 2.07
N TYR A 16 9.03 -9.20 1.32
CA TYR A 16 9.54 -10.44 0.74
C TYR A 16 10.40 -11.15 1.81
N PRO A 17 10.07 -12.38 2.25
CA PRO A 17 10.73 -13.03 3.38
C PRO A 17 12.27 -13.04 3.31
N ASP A 18 12.86 -13.30 2.15
CA ASP A 18 14.32 -13.36 2.00
C ASP A 18 14.99 -12.00 2.18
N CYS A 19 14.27 -10.87 2.03
CA CYS A 19 14.84 -9.55 2.22
C CYS A 19 14.73 -9.04 3.66
N LEU A 20 13.97 -9.73 4.52
CA LEU A 20 13.63 -9.30 5.88
C LEU A 20 14.61 -9.76 6.95
N VAL A 21 15.15 -10.97 6.85
CA VAL A 21 16.01 -11.58 7.87
C VAL A 21 17.18 -12.38 7.30
N GLY A 22 18.15 -12.68 8.17
CA GLY A 22 19.27 -13.59 7.87
C GLY A 22 20.22 -13.10 6.77
N ASP A 23 20.89 -14.04 6.11
CA ASP A 23 21.85 -13.72 5.05
C ASP A 23 21.19 -13.17 3.78
N GLY A 24 19.92 -13.53 3.56
CA GLY A 24 19.09 -12.93 2.51
C GLY A 24 18.96 -11.42 2.71
N GLN A 25 18.61 -10.96 3.92
CA GLN A 25 18.52 -9.54 4.24
C GLN A 25 19.86 -8.83 4.06
N LYS A 26 20.97 -9.40 4.52
CA LYS A 26 22.30 -8.78 4.32
C LYS A 26 22.63 -8.60 2.83
N ARG A 27 22.24 -9.54 1.98
CA ARG A 27 22.47 -9.48 0.54
C ARG A 27 21.51 -8.50 -0.17
N LEU A 28 20.24 -8.52 0.20
CA LEU A 28 19.16 -7.82 -0.50
C LEU A 28 18.91 -6.41 0.03
N ARG A 29 19.12 -6.21 1.34
CA ARG A 29 18.80 -5.00 2.10
C ARG A 29 19.91 -4.68 3.11
N PRO A 30 21.18 -4.50 2.67
CA PRO A 30 22.31 -4.26 3.59
C PRO A 30 22.20 -2.91 4.33
N THR A 31 21.69 -1.88 3.66
CA THR A 31 21.58 -0.52 4.19
C THR A 31 20.33 0.18 3.64
N TRP A 32 19.95 1.31 4.24
CA TRP A 32 18.83 2.15 3.76
C TRP A 32 18.99 2.57 2.29
N MET A 33 20.21 2.67 1.76
CA MET A 33 20.46 3.02 0.35
C MET A 33 19.87 1.97 -0.60
N SER A 34 19.77 0.70 -0.17
CA SER A 34 19.11 -0.34 -0.97
C SER A 34 17.61 -0.08 -1.19
N MET A 35 17.00 0.81 -0.39
CA MET A 35 15.59 1.19 -0.52
C MET A 35 15.34 2.34 -1.49
N THR A 36 16.41 2.96 -2.04
CA THR A 36 16.28 4.10 -2.95
C THR A 36 16.30 3.71 -4.43
N SER A 37 16.21 2.43 -4.74
CA SER A 37 16.08 1.88 -6.08
C SER A 37 15.03 0.77 -6.12
N THR A 38 14.50 0.47 -7.30
CA THR A 38 13.61 -0.68 -7.50
C THR A 38 14.33 -1.95 -7.04
N PRO A 39 13.71 -2.82 -6.21
CA PRO A 39 14.37 -4.01 -5.71
C PRO A 39 14.59 -5.04 -6.82
N GLN A 40 15.70 -5.78 -6.76
CA GLN A 40 16.07 -6.73 -7.81
C GLN A 40 15.11 -7.93 -7.98
N TRP A 41 14.22 -8.16 -7.02
CA TRP A 41 13.17 -9.19 -7.11
C TRP A 41 11.87 -8.68 -7.73
N VAL A 42 11.81 -7.39 -8.08
CA VAL A 42 10.70 -6.79 -8.82
C VAL A 42 11.06 -6.81 -10.30
N ASP A 43 10.58 -7.83 -11.01
CA ASP A 43 10.84 -8.07 -12.44
C ASP A 43 9.80 -7.41 -13.38
N ILE A 44 8.80 -6.73 -12.81
CA ILE A 44 7.79 -5.96 -13.53
C ILE A 44 8.23 -4.50 -13.73
N PRO A 45 7.76 -3.78 -14.77
CA PRO A 45 8.07 -2.37 -14.96
C PRO A 45 7.60 -1.51 -13.77
N SER A 46 8.54 -1.07 -12.94
CA SER A 46 8.27 -0.33 -11.71
C SER A 46 9.40 0.66 -11.37
N SER A 47 9.00 1.84 -10.92
CA SER A 47 9.84 2.90 -10.36
C SER A 47 9.66 3.06 -8.85
N VAL A 48 8.92 2.15 -8.20
CA VAL A 48 8.64 2.22 -6.76
C VAL A 48 9.93 2.05 -5.98
N ALA A 49 10.33 3.14 -5.33
CA ALA A 49 11.44 3.21 -4.39
C ALA A 49 11.21 4.38 -3.42
N TYR A 50 11.87 4.31 -2.26
CA TYR A 50 11.86 5.40 -1.29
C TYR A 50 12.79 6.52 -1.72
N ARG A 51 12.45 7.76 -1.36
CA ARG A 51 13.42 8.86 -1.41
C ARG A 51 14.44 8.71 -0.29
N LYS A 52 15.62 9.32 -0.46
CA LYS A 52 16.70 9.30 0.55
C LYS A 52 16.20 9.65 1.96
N HIS A 53 15.35 10.67 2.07
CA HIS A 53 14.83 11.16 3.35
C HIS A 53 13.76 10.25 3.97
N GLU A 54 13.12 9.38 3.19
CA GLU A 54 12.12 8.41 3.69
C GLU A 54 12.77 7.06 3.97
N ALA A 55 13.78 6.69 3.18
CA ALA A 55 14.45 5.40 3.21
C ALA A 55 15.14 5.14 4.55
N VAL A 56 15.72 6.16 5.18
CA VAL A 56 16.39 6.02 6.49
C VAL A 56 15.38 5.58 7.55
N ASP A 57 14.25 6.26 7.65
CA ASP A 57 13.21 5.95 8.63
C ASP A 57 12.50 4.64 8.32
N ALA A 58 12.18 4.38 7.04
CA ALA A 58 11.60 3.12 6.62
C ALA A 58 12.54 1.94 6.93
N PHE A 59 13.85 2.08 6.68
CA PHE A 59 14.83 1.05 7.00
C PHE A 59 14.94 0.82 8.51
N LYS A 60 14.98 1.90 9.29
CA LYS A 60 15.00 1.81 10.76
C LYS A 60 13.73 1.16 11.30
N TRP A 61 12.57 1.44 10.71
CA TRP A 61 11.31 0.83 11.09
C TRP A 61 11.31 -0.69 10.82
N VAL A 62 11.77 -1.13 9.65
CA VAL A 62 11.78 -2.57 9.31
C VAL A 62 12.88 -3.34 10.05
N TYR A 63 14.11 -2.83 10.06
CA TYR A 63 15.30 -3.58 10.48
C TYR A 63 15.89 -3.11 11.82
N GLY A 64 15.39 -2.02 12.39
CA GLY A 64 15.85 -1.51 13.68
C GLY A 64 15.43 -2.41 14.83
N ALA A 65 16.29 -2.52 15.83
CA ALA A 65 15.93 -3.19 17.08
C ALA A 65 14.85 -2.38 17.82
N ASN A 66 13.80 -3.06 18.28
CA ASN A 66 12.81 -2.48 19.18
C ASN A 66 13.02 -3.04 20.61
N ALA A 67 12.19 -2.60 21.57
CA ALA A 67 12.30 -3.01 22.97
C ALA A 67 12.22 -4.53 23.20
N SER A 68 11.66 -5.30 22.26
CA SER A 68 11.57 -6.76 22.35
C SER A 68 12.82 -7.50 21.86
N GLY A 69 13.77 -6.80 21.22
CA GLY A 69 14.94 -7.41 20.58
C GLY A 69 14.65 -8.09 19.23
N ILE A 70 13.38 -8.21 18.82
CA ILE A 70 12.93 -8.77 17.54
C ILE A 70 12.52 -7.62 16.62
N THR A 71 13.10 -7.53 15.42
CA THR A 71 12.77 -6.47 14.46
C THR A 71 11.35 -6.64 13.90
N ASP A 72 10.72 -5.57 13.43
CA ASP A 72 9.40 -5.69 12.80
C ASP A 72 9.47 -6.49 11.49
N GLY A 73 10.59 -6.41 10.76
CA GLY A 73 10.87 -7.28 9.61
C GLY A 73 10.91 -8.76 9.98
N GLU A 74 11.53 -9.13 11.10
CA GLU A 74 11.54 -10.52 11.57
C GLU A 74 10.14 -11.02 11.96
N ARG A 75 9.34 -10.18 12.63
CA ARG A 75 7.94 -10.51 12.96
C ARG A 75 7.12 -10.77 11.70
N VAL A 76 7.27 -9.92 10.68
CA VAL A 76 6.59 -10.06 9.40
C VAL A 76 7.05 -11.32 8.68
N ALA A 77 8.37 -11.59 8.62
CA ALA A 77 8.91 -12.79 7.99
C ALA A 77 8.36 -14.07 8.64
N ASN A 78 8.42 -14.17 9.96
CA ASN A 78 7.89 -15.31 10.71
C ASN A 78 6.38 -15.49 10.50
N THR A 79 5.64 -14.39 10.46
CA THR A 79 4.19 -14.41 10.20
C THR A 79 3.87 -14.90 8.79
N ILE A 80 4.58 -14.40 7.78
CA ILE A 80 4.39 -14.83 6.39
C ILE A 80 4.74 -16.31 6.28
N LEU A 81 5.91 -16.73 6.76
CA LEU A 81 6.40 -18.12 6.65
C LEU A 81 5.47 -19.10 7.37
N GLY A 82 5.01 -18.77 8.58
CA GLY A 82 4.11 -19.61 9.37
C GLY A 82 2.66 -19.67 8.87
N CYS A 83 2.26 -18.79 7.94
CA CYS A 83 0.90 -18.80 7.38
C CYS A 83 0.81 -19.62 6.09
N GLU A 84 -0.32 -20.30 5.88
CA GLU A 84 -0.61 -21.02 4.63
C GLU A 84 -1.03 -20.13 3.46
N ALA A 85 -1.45 -18.89 3.74
CA ALA A 85 -1.93 -17.94 2.75
C ALA A 85 -1.85 -16.51 3.28
N VAL A 86 -1.81 -15.54 2.37
CA VAL A 86 -1.77 -14.11 2.65
C VAL A 86 -3.01 -13.43 2.05
N ALA A 87 -3.81 -12.79 2.88
CA ALA A 87 -4.84 -11.85 2.45
C ALA A 87 -4.23 -10.44 2.39
N ILE A 88 -4.45 -9.70 1.30
CA ILE A 88 -3.82 -8.40 1.09
C ILE A 88 -4.81 -7.35 0.64
N ARG A 89 -4.70 -6.13 1.18
CA ARG A 89 -5.56 -5.00 0.84
C ARG A 89 -5.21 -4.44 -0.54
N SER A 90 -5.67 -5.13 -1.58
CA SER A 90 -5.38 -4.85 -2.97
C SER A 90 -6.46 -5.39 -3.90
N CYS A 91 -6.39 -5.05 -5.19
CA CYS A 91 -7.28 -5.58 -6.23
C CYS A 91 -6.52 -5.79 -7.55
N ASN A 92 -6.96 -6.78 -8.34
CA ASN A 92 -6.33 -7.11 -9.62
C ASN A 92 -6.47 -6.00 -10.65
N GLU A 93 -7.56 -5.25 -10.63
CA GLU A 93 -7.82 -4.15 -11.56
C GLU A 93 -6.79 -3.02 -11.43
N PHE A 94 -6.11 -2.92 -10.29
CA PHE A 94 -5.15 -1.84 -10.01
C PHE A 94 -3.71 -2.34 -9.84
N GLU A 95 -3.52 -3.47 -9.14
CA GLU A 95 -2.19 -3.98 -8.76
C GLU A 95 -1.93 -5.43 -9.21
N GLY A 96 -2.63 -5.93 -10.23
CA GLY A 96 -2.57 -7.34 -10.66
C GLY A 96 -1.16 -7.90 -10.91
N GLU A 97 -0.25 -7.08 -11.46
CA GLU A 97 1.16 -7.47 -11.66
C GLU A 97 1.90 -7.66 -10.33
N TYR A 98 1.68 -6.77 -9.36
CA TYR A 98 2.29 -6.89 -8.02
C TYR A 98 1.70 -8.05 -7.23
N LEU A 99 0.41 -8.34 -7.38
CA LEU A 99 -0.25 -9.49 -6.76
C LEU A 99 0.34 -10.80 -7.26
N SER A 100 0.44 -10.95 -8.59
CA SER A 100 1.04 -12.13 -9.23
C SER A 100 2.51 -12.30 -8.83
N LEU A 101 3.27 -11.20 -8.82
CA LEU A 101 4.66 -11.21 -8.38
C LEU A 101 4.78 -11.60 -6.90
N TYR A 102 3.95 -11.04 -6.03
CA TYR A 102 4.02 -11.35 -4.61
C TYR A 102 3.73 -12.83 -4.35
N GLU A 103 2.69 -13.37 -4.99
CA GLU A 103 2.34 -14.79 -4.91
C GLU A 103 3.52 -15.70 -5.32
N LYS A 104 4.22 -15.36 -6.41
CA LYS A 104 5.46 -16.04 -6.84
C LYS A 104 6.56 -15.95 -5.78
N LEU A 105 6.76 -14.78 -5.16
CA LEU A 105 7.81 -14.56 -4.16
C LEU A 105 7.57 -15.33 -2.86
N VAL A 106 6.32 -15.45 -2.41
CA VAL A 106 6.00 -16.14 -1.16
C VAL A 106 5.67 -17.63 -1.34
N GLY A 107 5.45 -18.08 -2.58
CA GLY A 107 5.15 -19.48 -2.91
C GLY A 107 3.86 -20.00 -2.26
N LYS A 108 2.91 -19.12 -1.96
CA LYS A 108 1.64 -19.45 -1.29
C LYS A 108 0.50 -18.57 -1.79
N PRO A 109 -0.76 -19.02 -1.68
CA PRO A 109 -1.90 -18.25 -2.16
C PRO A 109 -1.96 -16.83 -1.60
N VAL A 110 -2.10 -15.86 -2.51
CA VAL A 110 -2.32 -14.45 -2.18
C VAL A 110 -3.75 -14.07 -2.56
N VAL A 111 -4.55 -13.72 -1.56
CA VAL A 111 -5.98 -13.41 -1.72
C VAL A 111 -6.18 -11.90 -1.61
N PRO A 112 -6.39 -11.17 -2.72
CA PRO A 112 -6.77 -9.76 -2.66
C PRO A 112 -8.14 -9.60 -1.97
N VAL A 113 -8.26 -8.61 -1.09
CA VAL A 113 -9.50 -8.33 -0.34
C VAL A 113 -10.17 -7.01 -0.72
N GLY A 114 -9.71 -6.36 -1.80
CA GLY A 114 -10.20 -5.06 -2.22
C GLY A 114 -9.61 -3.90 -1.40
N PHE A 115 -9.97 -2.68 -1.78
CA PHE A 115 -9.49 -1.46 -1.12
C PHE A 115 -10.44 -0.91 -0.08
N LEU A 116 -11.74 -1.16 -0.25
CA LEU A 116 -12.77 -0.71 0.66
C LEU A 116 -12.89 -1.67 1.84
N PRO A 117 -12.96 -1.15 3.08
CA PRO A 117 -13.34 -1.99 4.20
C PRO A 117 -14.73 -2.58 3.97
N PRO A 118 -15.04 -3.76 4.54
CA PRO A 118 -16.40 -4.28 4.53
C PRO A 118 -17.38 -3.27 5.14
N GLU A 119 -18.58 -3.16 4.56
CA GLU A 119 -19.63 -2.34 5.14
C GLU A 119 -20.01 -2.91 6.51
N ASN A 120 -19.79 -2.13 7.57
CA ASN A 120 -20.26 -2.48 8.91
C ASN A 120 -21.58 -1.73 9.19
N PRO A 121 -22.74 -2.39 9.16
CA PRO A 121 -24.02 -1.76 9.49
C PRO A 121 -24.13 -1.38 10.97
N GLN A 122 -23.23 -1.88 11.81
CA GLN A 122 -23.08 -1.58 13.23
C GLN A 122 -21.75 -0.85 13.43
N ARG A 123 -21.59 0.35 12.82
CA ARG A 123 -20.42 1.22 13.09
C ARG A 123 -20.20 1.24 14.61
N GLU A 124 -19.05 0.73 15.08
CA GLU A 124 -18.70 0.81 16.49
C GLU A 124 -18.77 2.28 16.90
N ILE A 125 -19.39 2.55 18.05
CA ILE A 125 -19.47 3.90 18.59
C ILE A 125 -18.04 4.30 18.93
N ILE A 126 -17.45 5.14 18.09
CA ILE A 126 -16.18 5.79 18.38
C ILE A 126 -16.44 6.67 19.60
N THR A 127 -15.73 6.40 20.69
CA THR A 127 -15.89 7.12 21.97
C THR A 127 -14.86 8.22 22.16
N ASP A 128 -13.87 8.30 21.26
CA ASP A 128 -12.85 9.34 21.26
C ASP A 128 -13.36 10.57 20.51
N ASP A 129 -13.55 11.67 21.24
CA ASP A 129 -14.07 12.93 20.71
C ASP A 129 -13.25 13.47 19.52
N SER A 130 -11.92 13.26 19.50
CA SER A 130 -11.06 13.72 18.39
C SER A 130 -11.33 12.94 17.11
N TRP A 131 -11.54 11.62 17.22
CA TRP A 131 -11.89 10.80 16.07
C TRP A 131 -13.32 11.07 15.60
N ILE A 132 -14.27 11.32 16.52
CA ILE A 132 -15.65 11.71 16.17
C ILE A 132 -15.65 12.97 15.29
N GLU A 133 -14.89 14.00 15.67
CA GLU A 133 -14.80 15.24 14.88
C GLU A 133 -14.19 15.00 13.49
N ILE A 134 -13.12 14.19 13.40
CA ILE A 134 -12.50 13.83 12.12
C ILE A 134 -13.49 13.09 11.22
N PHE A 135 -14.18 12.07 11.74
CA PHE A 135 -15.15 11.31 10.95
C PHE A 135 -16.36 12.15 10.53
N LYS A 136 -16.84 13.04 11.40
CA LYS A 136 -17.90 13.99 11.06
C LYS A 136 -17.46 14.91 9.92
N TRP A 137 -16.25 15.46 10.00
CA TRP A 137 -15.70 16.28 8.94
C TRP A 137 -15.54 15.50 7.62
N LEU A 138 -15.07 14.26 7.68
CA LEU A 138 -14.92 13.38 6.51
C LEU A 138 -16.27 13.05 5.86
N ASP A 139 -17.30 12.75 6.66
CA ASP A 139 -18.65 12.43 6.18
C ASP A 139 -19.35 13.64 5.53
N GLU A 140 -18.94 14.88 5.85
CA GLU A 140 -19.42 16.13 5.21
C GLU A 140 -18.78 16.39 3.83
N GLN A 141 -17.72 15.66 3.46
CA GLN A 141 -17.05 15.86 2.18
C GLN A 141 -17.81 15.23 1.02
N LYS A 142 -17.70 15.82 -0.18
CA LYS A 142 -18.34 15.27 -1.38
C LYS A 142 -17.82 13.85 -1.65
N PRO A 143 -18.65 12.90 -2.14
CA PRO A 143 -18.16 11.59 -2.53
C PRO A 143 -16.92 11.69 -3.44
N LYS A 144 -15.91 10.84 -3.21
CA LYS A 144 -14.63 10.80 -3.95
C LYS A 144 -13.65 11.96 -3.68
N SER A 145 -13.80 12.71 -2.58
CA SER A 145 -12.89 13.82 -2.23
C SER A 145 -11.86 13.51 -1.14
N VAL A 146 -11.99 12.37 -0.45
CA VAL A 146 -11.08 11.95 0.62
C VAL A 146 -10.01 11.00 0.06
N VAL A 147 -8.75 11.26 0.39
CA VAL A 147 -7.60 10.41 0.01
C VAL A 147 -7.24 9.50 1.19
N PHE A 148 -7.35 8.20 0.98
CA PHE A 148 -6.84 7.18 1.91
C PHE A 148 -5.31 7.12 1.80
N PRO A 149 -4.53 6.89 2.89
CA PRO A 149 -3.07 6.86 2.83
C PRO A 149 -2.58 5.77 1.88
N LEU A 150 -2.23 6.21 0.67
CA LEU A 150 -1.59 5.46 -0.40
C LEU A 150 -0.13 5.92 -0.46
N ASN A 151 0.83 5.03 -0.70
CA ASN A 151 2.20 5.53 -0.94
C ASN A 151 2.18 6.38 -2.21
N ALA A 152 2.51 7.67 -2.04
CA ALA A 152 2.40 8.68 -3.09
C ALA A 152 3.19 8.32 -4.35
N ARG A 153 4.36 7.67 -4.20
CA ARG A 153 5.20 7.24 -5.32
C ARG A 153 4.46 6.38 -6.34
N TYR A 154 3.70 5.40 -5.86
CA TYR A 154 2.98 4.50 -6.74
C TYR A 154 1.84 5.20 -7.47
N LEU A 155 1.19 6.17 -6.81
CA LEU A 155 0.19 7.01 -7.47
C LEU A 155 0.80 7.88 -8.56
N VAL A 156 1.99 8.46 -8.33
CA VAL A 156 2.72 9.23 -9.35
C VAL A 156 3.10 8.32 -10.53
N GLU A 157 3.60 7.11 -10.28
CA GLU A 157 3.90 6.11 -11.33
C GLU A 157 2.67 5.76 -12.17
N LYS A 158 1.51 5.59 -11.54
CA LYS A 158 0.24 5.34 -12.23
C LYS A 158 -0.35 6.61 -12.89
N GLY A 159 0.30 7.77 -12.75
CA GLY A 159 -0.18 9.05 -13.28
C GLY A 159 -1.45 9.55 -12.60
N LEU A 160 -1.64 9.19 -11.33
CA LEU A 160 -2.76 9.58 -10.46
C LEU A 160 -2.35 10.66 -9.44
N GLY A 161 -1.09 11.05 -9.42
CA GLY A 161 -0.56 12.04 -8.48
C GLY A 161 0.54 12.88 -9.09
N VAL A 162 0.75 14.06 -8.51
CA VAL A 162 1.87 14.94 -8.81
C VAL A 162 2.77 14.96 -7.59
N GLU A 163 4.04 14.63 -7.76
CA GLU A 163 5.02 14.82 -6.69
C GLU A 163 5.36 16.30 -6.59
N VAL A 164 5.34 16.84 -5.36
CA VAL A 164 5.87 18.17 -5.10
C VAL A 164 7.37 18.04 -4.90
N GLU A 165 8.14 18.73 -5.75
CA GLU A 165 9.60 18.77 -5.62
C GLU A 165 10.00 19.42 -4.28
N ARG A 166 11.01 18.80 -3.64
CA ARG A 166 11.63 19.29 -2.41
C ARG A 166 12.97 19.92 -2.72
N SER A 167 13.32 20.93 -1.95
CA SER A 167 14.67 21.51 -1.97
C SER A 167 15.70 20.50 -1.43
N GLU A 168 16.99 20.78 -1.61
CA GLU A 168 18.08 19.88 -1.18
C GLU A 168 18.08 19.59 0.32
N ASP A 169 17.60 20.54 1.13
CA ASP A 169 17.44 20.42 2.58
C ASP A 169 16.16 19.63 2.99
N GLY A 170 15.37 19.18 2.01
CA GLY A 170 14.13 18.44 2.22
C GLY A 170 12.91 19.33 2.47
N SER A 171 13.05 20.66 2.50
CA SER A 171 11.94 21.59 2.64
C SER A 171 11.04 21.64 1.40
N ILE A 172 9.79 22.05 1.58
CA ILE A 172 8.82 22.22 0.49
C ILE A 172 8.61 23.71 0.25
N ASN A 173 8.82 24.15 -0.99
CA ASN A 173 8.60 25.53 -1.40
C ASN A 173 7.12 25.78 -1.78
N ARG A 174 6.56 26.92 -1.33
CA ARG A 174 5.22 27.40 -1.72
C ARG A 174 4.99 27.43 -3.23
N ASP A 175 6.00 27.77 -4.02
CA ASP A 175 5.88 27.90 -5.47
C ASP A 175 5.79 26.51 -6.12
N CYS A 176 6.57 25.54 -5.64
CA CYS A 176 6.47 24.14 -6.05
C CYS A 176 5.09 23.55 -5.71
N ILE A 177 4.54 23.85 -4.53
CA ILE A 177 3.17 23.45 -4.15
C ILE A 177 2.16 24.08 -5.11
N ALA A 178 2.25 25.39 -5.35
CA ALA A 178 1.31 26.09 -6.21
C ALA A 178 1.37 25.58 -7.65
N MET A 179 2.55 25.23 -8.15
CA MET A 179 2.74 24.60 -9.47
C MET A 179 2.09 23.22 -9.53
N ALA A 180 2.35 22.34 -8.54
CA ALA A 180 1.77 21.01 -8.50
C ALA A 180 0.23 21.06 -8.41
N LEU A 181 -0.32 21.96 -7.58
CA LEU A 181 -1.77 22.18 -7.47
C LEU A 181 -2.36 22.69 -8.78
N ARG A 182 -1.72 23.67 -9.43
CA ARG A 182 -2.18 24.17 -10.72
C ARG A 182 -2.20 23.08 -11.78
N HIS A 183 -1.14 22.28 -11.85
CA HIS A 183 -1.08 21.14 -12.76
C HIS A 183 -2.21 20.16 -12.47
N ALA A 184 -2.33 19.66 -11.24
CA ALA A 184 -3.34 18.67 -10.87
C ALA A 184 -4.77 19.17 -11.11
N MET A 185 -5.06 20.44 -10.80
CA MET A 185 -6.44 20.94 -10.70
C MET A 185 -6.95 21.66 -11.95
N VAL A 186 -6.10 22.42 -12.66
CA VAL A 186 -6.58 23.38 -13.68
C VAL A 186 -5.82 23.37 -15.00
N SER A 187 -4.53 22.99 -15.02
CA SER A 187 -3.74 23.06 -16.25
C SER A 187 -4.21 22.03 -17.28
N GLU A 188 -3.94 22.31 -18.56
CA GLU A 188 -4.29 21.41 -19.67
C GLU A 188 -3.43 20.15 -19.62
N GLU A 189 -2.14 20.27 -19.28
CA GLU A 189 -1.23 19.14 -19.15
C GLU A 189 -1.69 18.15 -18.05
N GLY A 190 -2.31 18.66 -16.98
CA GLY A 190 -2.85 17.82 -15.92
C GLY A 190 -4.21 17.19 -16.22
N LYS A 191 -4.80 17.45 -17.39
CA LYS A 191 -6.08 16.84 -17.80
C LYS A 191 -5.98 15.31 -17.83
N ILE A 192 -4.88 14.77 -18.36
CA ILE A 192 -4.63 13.33 -18.40
C ILE A 192 -4.61 12.74 -16.98
N LEU A 193 -4.00 13.43 -16.01
CA LEU A 193 -3.98 13.01 -14.61
C LEU A 193 -5.40 12.97 -14.03
N ARG A 194 -6.23 13.99 -14.28
CA ARG A 194 -7.62 14.03 -13.80
C ARG A 194 -8.49 12.94 -14.44
N GLU A 195 -8.29 12.66 -15.73
CA GLU A 195 -8.97 11.57 -16.43
C GLU A 195 -8.58 10.20 -15.84
N ARG A 196 -7.29 9.94 -15.66
CA ARG A 196 -6.80 8.69 -15.02
C ARG A 196 -7.30 8.56 -13.58
N THR A 197 -7.26 9.65 -12.81
CA THR A 197 -7.80 9.68 -11.43
C THR A 197 -9.28 9.35 -11.41
N SER A 198 -10.05 9.90 -12.36
CA SER A 198 -11.48 9.59 -12.49
C SER A 198 -11.72 8.13 -12.84
N GLN A 199 -10.90 7.53 -13.71
CA GLN A 199 -10.96 6.11 -14.03
C GLN A 199 -10.62 5.23 -12.83
N ALA A 200 -9.53 5.55 -12.12
CA ALA A 200 -9.13 4.83 -10.92
C ALA A 200 -10.20 4.93 -9.82
N ALA A 201 -10.85 6.09 -9.67
CA ALA A 201 -11.96 6.27 -8.73
C ALA A 201 -13.17 5.37 -9.04
N MET A 202 -13.39 4.97 -10.30
CA MET A 202 -14.40 3.96 -10.63
C MET A 202 -14.04 2.58 -10.10
N ILE A 203 -12.76 2.24 -9.98
CA ILE A 203 -12.29 0.98 -9.40
C ILE A 203 -12.41 1.05 -7.88
N PHE A 204 -11.76 2.03 -7.25
CA PHE A 204 -11.74 2.19 -5.79
C PHE A 204 -13.13 2.37 -5.18
N GLY A 205 -14.03 3.06 -5.88
CA GLY A 205 -15.40 3.29 -5.44
C GLY A 205 -16.38 2.17 -5.79
N ASN A 206 -15.94 1.09 -6.45
CA ASN A 206 -16.82 0.00 -6.84
C ASN A 206 -17.11 -0.92 -5.64
N GLN A 207 -18.15 -0.57 -4.89
CA GLN A 207 -18.60 -1.36 -3.73
C GLN A 207 -18.90 -2.81 -4.11
N LYS A 208 -19.56 -3.06 -5.25
CA LYS A 208 -19.89 -4.42 -5.69
C LYS A 208 -18.64 -5.25 -5.95
N LEU A 209 -17.63 -4.66 -6.59
CA LEU A 209 -16.34 -5.31 -6.79
C LEU A 209 -15.66 -5.64 -5.46
N HIS A 210 -15.61 -4.69 -4.53
CA HIS A 210 -14.89 -4.92 -3.28
C HIS A 210 -15.65 -5.85 -2.32
N GLN A 211 -16.96 -5.68 -2.15
CA GLN A 211 -17.79 -6.49 -1.25
C GLN A 211 -18.16 -7.85 -1.85
N ASP A 212 -18.84 -7.88 -2.99
CA ASP A 212 -19.40 -9.13 -3.51
C ASP A 212 -18.29 -10.03 -4.07
N HIS A 213 -17.31 -9.45 -4.76
CA HIS A 213 -16.27 -10.23 -5.42
C HIS A 213 -15.08 -10.52 -4.50
N TYR A 214 -14.39 -9.49 -3.97
CA TYR A 214 -13.15 -9.72 -3.21
C TYR A 214 -13.40 -10.29 -1.80
N ILE A 215 -14.32 -9.71 -1.02
CA ILE A 215 -14.68 -10.30 0.28
C ILE A 215 -15.36 -11.66 0.08
N GLY A 216 -16.21 -11.82 -0.94
CA GLY A 216 -16.81 -13.11 -1.31
C GLY A 216 -15.76 -14.20 -1.59
N LYS A 217 -14.72 -13.88 -2.38
CA LYS A 217 -13.58 -14.77 -2.65
C LYS A 217 -12.81 -15.14 -1.38
N LEU A 218 -12.57 -14.18 -0.49
CA LEU A 218 -11.93 -14.44 0.79
C LEU A 218 -12.74 -15.41 1.65
N VAL A 219 -14.06 -15.19 1.76
CA VAL A 219 -14.96 -16.08 2.52
C VAL A 219 -14.98 -17.48 1.91
N HIS A 220 -15.03 -17.59 0.59
CA HIS A 220 -14.98 -18.88 -0.11
C HIS A 220 -13.67 -19.62 0.17
N PHE A 221 -12.52 -18.92 0.06
CA PHE A 221 -11.20 -19.47 0.36
C PHE A 221 -11.14 -20.03 1.80
N LEU A 222 -11.61 -19.24 2.77
CA LEU A 222 -11.61 -19.63 4.18
C LEU A 222 -12.53 -20.84 4.47
N ARG A 223 -13.69 -20.91 3.81
CA ARG A 223 -14.62 -22.05 3.96
C ARG A 223 -14.04 -23.34 3.39
N ASN A 224 -13.45 -23.30 2.20
CA ASN A 224 -12.86 -24.48 1.58
C ASN A 224 -11.68 -25.03 2.38
N LYS A 225 -10.89 -24.16 3.01
CA LYS A 225 -9.79 -24.59 3.89
C LYS A 225 -10.29 -25.32 5.14
N ARG A 226 -11.38 -24.87 5.75
CA ARG A 226 -11.99 -25.53 6.93
C ARG A 226 -12.60 -26.89 6.62
N GLY A 227 -12.99 -27.15 5.37
CA GLY A 227 -13.55 -28.44 4.96
C GLY A 227 -12.51 -29.51 4.63
N ASN A 228 -11.22 -29.13 4.52
CA ASN A 228 -10.11 -30.02 4.15
C ASN A 228 -9.18 -30.36 5.33
N THR A 229 -9.56 -29.98 6.56
CA THR A 229 -8.90 -30.32 7.83
C THR A 229 -9.83 -31.17 8.67
#